data_AF-A0A938GEP3-F1
#
_entry.id   AF-A0A938GEP3-F1
#
_cell.length_a   1.000
_cell.length_b   1.000
_cell.length_c   1.000
_cell.angle_alpha   90.00
_cell.angle_beta   90.00
_cell.angle_gamma   90.00
#
_symmetry.space_group_name_H-M   'P 1'
#
loop_
_entity.id
_entity.type
_entity.pdbx_description
1 polymer ?
#
loop_
_entity_poly.entity_id
_entity_poly.type
_entity_poly.pdbx_seq_one_letter_code
_entity_poly.pdbx_strand_id
1 'polypeptide(L)'
;MSENLFPSGPWVGFYNYSGPKDKHRMSLHLSFAGGRMSGDGNDDVGRFLIQGRYDAASLECHWTKTYPGSHDVFYRGFREGKGIWGTWEIHDGCRGGFHIWPRAAGEGEEQTEELSEPKPAEPVAAFAVSEPRP
;
A
#
# COMPACT_ATOMS: atom_id res chain seq x y z
N MET A 1 20.97 -19.86 -2.32
CA MET A 1 19.99 -20.24 -1.28
C MET A 1 19.12 -19.06 -0.80
N SER A 2 19.17 -17.88 -1.44
CA SER A 2 18.38 -16.68 -1.11
C SER A 2 17.03 -16.58 -1.85
N GLU A 3 16.94 -17.14 -3.06
CA GLU A 3 15.76 -17.09 -3.93
C GLU A 3 14.48 -17.63 -3.25
N ASN A 4 14.62 -18.58 -2.32
CA ASN A 4 13.47 -19.18 -1.63
C ASN A 4 12.95 -18.30 -0.48
N LEU A 5 13.74 -17.35 0.01
CA LEU A 5 13.35 -16.44 1.07
C LEU A 5 12.73 -15.17 0.48
N PHE A 6 13.31 -14.66 -0.60
CA PHE A 6 12.85 -13.45 -1.29
C PHE A 6 12.43 -13.78 -2.73
N PRO A 7 11.24 -14.35 -2.93
CA PRO A 7 10.75 -14.66 -4.27
C PRO A 7 10.46 -13.37 -5.05
N SER A 8 11.02 -13.28 -6.25
CA SER A 8 10.61 -12.26 -7.21
C SER A 8 9.22 -12.57 -7.78
N GLY A 9 8.50 -11.53 -8.23
CA GLY A 9 7.18 -11.62 -8.83
C GLY A 9 6.13 -10.77 -8.11
N PRO A 10 4.85 -11.16 -8.18
CA PRO A 10 3.75 -10.40 -7.58
C PRO A 10 3.69 -10.55 -6.06
N TRP A 11 3.49 -9.44 -5.37
CA TRP A 11 3.32 -9.33 -3.94
C TRP A 11 2.07 -8.50 -3.64
N VAL A 12 1.48 -8.76 -2.48
CA VAL A 12 0.34 -8.01 -1.96
C VAL A 12 0.57 -7.71 -0.50
N GLY A 13 -0.14 -6.73 0.03
CA GLY A 13 -0.11 -6.45 1.45
C GLY A 13 -0.90 -5.23 1.84
N PHE A 14 -0.57 -4.71 3.01
CA PHE A 14 -1.15 -3.48 3.51
C PHE A 14 -0.13 -2.63 4.27
N TYR A 15 -0.43 -1.34 4.38
CA TYR A 15 0.23 -0.39 5.27
C TYR A 15 -0.82 0.32 6.14
N ASN A 16 -0.37 0.95 7.23
CA ASN A 16 -1.23 1.72 8.13
C ASN A 16 -0.61 3.08 8.49
N TYR A 17 -1.42 4.11 8.71
CA TYR A 17 -0.96 5.41 9.24
C TYR A 17 -1.07 5.48 10.76
N SER A 18 -2.20 5.01 11.32
CA SER A 18 -2.49 5.18 12.74
C SER A 18 -3.16 3.95 13.38
N GLY A 19 -2.41 2.85 13.45
CA GLY A 19 -2.76 1.66 14.22
C GLY A 19 -3.38 0.51 13.42
N PRO A 20 -3.70 -0.64 14.06
CA PRO A 20 -3.97 -1.90 13.36
C PRO A 20 -5.27 -1.95 12.54
N LYS A 21 -6.20 -1.02 12.79
CA LYS A 21 -7.52 -0.97 12.13
C LYS A 21 -7.51 -0.21 10.80
N ASP A 22 -6.49 0.62 10.59
CA ASP A 22 -6.34 1.48 9.42
C ASP A 22 -5.48 0.78 8.37
N LYS A 23 -6.06 -0.13 7.59
CA LYS A 23 -5.32 -0.97 6.64
C LYS A 23 -5.57 -0.52 5.21
N HIS A 24 -4.54 0.04 4.58
CA HIS A 24 -4.52 0.44 3.18
C HIS A 24 -3.88 -0.66 2.35
N ARG A 25 -4.62 -1.22 1.40
CA ARG A 25 -4.12 -2.33 0.56
C ARG A 25 -3.16 -1.82 -0.50
N MET A 26 -2.15 -2.63 -0.80
CA MET A 26 -1.21 -2.36 -1.89
C MET A 26 -0.88 -3.63 -2.66
N SER A 27 -0.67 -3.44 -3.96
CA SER A 27 -0.18 -4.47 -4.88
C SER A 27 1.19 -4.06 -5.40
N LEU A 28 2.11 -5.02 -5.47
CA LEU A 28 3.50 -4.76 -5.84
C LEU A 28 4.01 -5.85 -6.78
N HIS A 29 4.94 -5.48 -7.65
CA HIS A 29 5.80 -6.42 -8.35
C HIS A 29 7.23 -6.20 -7.87
N LEU A 30 7.83 -7.20 -7.23
CA LEU A 30 9.15 -7.10 -6.65
C LEU A 30 10.14 -8.01 -7.37
N SER A 31 11.34 -7.50 -7.60
CA SER A 31 12.49 -8.24 -8.12
C SER A 31 13.61 -8.18 -7.10
N PHE A 32 14.08 -9.36 -6.70
CA PHE A 32 15.20 -9.55 -5.79
C PHE A 32 16.33 -10.23 -6.55
N ALA A 33 17.47 -9.54 -6.70
CA ALA A 33 18.62 -10.10 -7.38
C ALA A 33 19.92 -9.48 -6.82
N GLY A 34 20.89 -10.31 -6.46
CA GLY A 34 22.22 -9.84 -6.05
C GLY A 34 22.22 -8.87 -4.86
N GLY A 35 21.31 -9.05 -3.88
CA GLY A 35 21.18 -8.15 -2.73
C GLY A 35 20.48 -6.82 -3.04
N ARG A 36 19.98 -6.64 -4.27
CA ARG A 36 19.19 -5.49 -4.69
C ARG A 36 17.70 -5.83 -4.77
N MET A 37 16.87 -4.90 -4.33
CA MET A 37 15.42 -4.94 -4.42
C MET A 37 14.98 -3.83 -5.38
N SER A 38 14.13 -4.17 -6.34
CA SER A 38 13.52 -3.20 -7.26
C SER A 38 12.10 -3.61 -7.60
N GLY A 39 11.27 -2.66 -8.03
CA GLY A 39 9.91 -2.99 -8.41
C GLY A 39 9.04 -1.77 -8.66
N ASP A 40 7.76 -2.05 -8.79
CA ASP A 40 6.71 -1.05 -8.92
C ASP A 40 5.42 -1.58 -8.27
N GLY A 41 4.42 -0.72 -8.17
CA GLY A 41 3.13 -1.13 -7.66
C GLY A 41 2.11 -0.02 -7.67
N ASN A 42 0.95 -0.34 -7.09
CA ASN A 42 -0.16 0.57 -6.96
C ASN A 42 -0.91 0.35 -5.65
N ASP A 43 -1.34 1.45 -5.05
CA ASP A 43 -2.22 1.51 -3.89
C ASP A 43 -3.27 2.62 -4.06
N ASP A 44 -3.92 3.00 -2.97
CA ASP A 44 -4.94 4.05 -2.88
C ASP A 44 -4.39 5.47 -3.12
N VAL A 45 -3.09 5.70 -2.94
CA VAL A 45 -2.44 6.98 -3.27
C VAL A 45 -2.10 7.04 -4.75
N GLY A 46 -1.61 5.93 -5.31
CA GLY A 46 -1.41 5.76 -6.75
C GLY A 46 -0.24 4.86 -7.12
N ARG A 47 0.30 5.06 -8.32
CA ARG A 47 1.44 4.29 -8.82
C ARG A 47 2.74 4.73 -8.15
N PHE A 48 3.59 3.76 -7.83
CA PHE A 48 4.88 3.99 -7.20
C PHE A 48 5.97 3.09 -7.77
N LEU A 49 7.21 3.51 -7.56
CA LEU A 49 8.42 2.75 -7.89
C LEU A 49 9.14 2.36 -6.60
N ILE A 50 9.85 1.22 -6.63
CA ILE A 50 10.62 0.69 -5.51
C ILE A 50 12.07 0.51 -5.91
N GLN A 51 12.97 1.01 -5.08
CA GLN A 51 14.40 0.72 -5.17
C GLN A 51 15.02 0.57 -3.78
N GLY A 52 15.84 -0.46 -3.60
CA GLY A 52 16.41 -0.77 -2.30
C GLY A 52 17.41 -1.92 -2.32
N ARG A 53 17.68 -2.44 -1.12
CA ARG A 53 18.56 -3.58 -0.88
C ARG A 53 17.94 -4.53 0.13
N TYR A 54 18.33 -5.79 0.03
CA TYR A 54 17.97 -6.83 0.98
C TYR A 54 19.21 -7.62 1.36
N ASP A 55 19.22 -8.15 2.56
CA ASP A 55 20.24 -9.07 3.03
C ASP A 55 19.58 -10.37 3.50
N ALA A 56 19.91 -11.46 2.80
CA ALA A 56 19.37 -12.77 3.09
C ALA A 56 19.94 -13.40 4.38
N ALA A 57 21.07 -12.91 4.88
CA ALA A 57 21.67 -13.39 6.13
C ALA A 57 21.02 -12.75 7.36
N SER A 58 20.84 -11.43 7.34
CA SER A 58 20.17 -10.69 8.43
C SER A 58 18.64 -10.69 8.33
N LEU A 59 18.08 -11.12 7.19
CA LEU A 59 16.64 -11.07 6.90
C LEU A 59 16.09 -9.62 6.87
N GLU A 60 16.96 -8.62 6.75
CA GLU A 60 16.57 -7.21 6.70
C GLU A 60 16.44 -6.70 5.25
N CYS A 61 15.52 -5.77 5.04
CA CYS A 61 15.26 -5.10 3.78
C CYS A 61 15.09 -3.61 4.00
N HIS A 62 15.71 -2.81 3.14
CA HIS A 62 15.56 -1.37 3.13
C HIS A 62 15.28 -0.91 1.71
N TRP A 63 14.20 -0.16 1.52
CA TRP A 63 13.89 0.39 0.21
C TRP A 63 13.21 1.75 0.32
N THR A 64 13.33 2.50 -0.77
CA THR A 64 12.58 3.72 -1.00
C THR A 64 11.45 3.41 -1.95
N LYS A 65 10.25 3.85 -1.58
CA LYS A 65 9.08 3.88 -2.43
C LYS A 65 8.87 5.32 -2.90
N THR A 66 8.90 5.53 -4.20
CA THR A 66 8.81 6.86 -4.82
C THR A 66 7.50 6.98 -5.57
N TYR A 67 6.71 8.00 -5.24
CA TYR A 67 5.58 8.44 -6.06
C TYR A 67 6.09 9.49 -7.06
N PRO A 68 6.13 9.18 -8.37
CA PRO A 68 6.68 10.09 -9.37
C PRO A 68 6.02 11.48 -9.31
N GLY A 69 6.84 12.51 -9.10
CA GLY A 69 6.38 13.90 -9.01
C GLY A 69 5.72 14.30 -7.69
N SER A 70 5.79 13.46 -6.65
CA SER A 70 5.20 13.75 -5.34
C SER A 70 6.22 13.65 -4.20
N HIS A 71 6.48 12.46 -3.67
CA HIS A 71 7.38 12.28 -2.52
C HIS A 71 7.92 10.84 -2.42
N ASP A 72 8.92 10.69 -1.56
CA ASP A 72 9.55 9.42 -1.20
C ASP A 72 9.10 8.95 0.19
N VAL A 73 8.96 7.63 0.32
CA VAL A 73 8.65 6.92 1.56
C VAL A 73 9.76 5.90 1.82
N PHE A 74 10.33 5.91 3.02
CA PHE A 74 11.42 5.03 3.41
C PHE A 74 10.88 3.83 4.17
N TYR A 75 11.25 2.64 3.74
CA TYR A 75 10.82 1.39 4.33
C TYR A 75 11.99 0.67 4.96
N ARG A 76 11.75 0.12 6.15
CA ARG A 76 12.59 -0.86 6.82
C ARG A 76 11.76 -2.09 7.15
N GLY A 77 12.13 -3.22 6.58
CA GLY A 77 11.42 -4.49 6.71
C GLY A 77 12.29 -5.62 7.21
N PHE A 78 11.63 -6.61 7.81
CA PHE A 78 12.20 -7.84 8.30
C PHE A 78 11.42 -9.02 7.69
N ARG A 79 12.15 -9.99 7.15
CA ARG A 79 11.58 -11.17 6.54
C ARG A 79 11.26 -12.20 7.63
N GLU A 80 9.99 -12.53 7.76
CA GLU A 80 9.52 -13.55 8.72
C GLU A 80 8.46 -14.45 8.07
N GLY A 81 8.62 -15.77 8.23
CA GLY A 81 7.67 -16.75 7.69
C GLY A 81 7.50 -16.64 6.17
N LYS A 82 6.34 -16.18 5.70
CA LYS A 82 6.06 -15.95 4.26
C LYS A 82 6.00 -14.46 3.86
N GLY A 83 6.12 -13.51 4.78
CA GLY A 83 6.03 -12.08 4.47
C GLY A 83 7.25 -11.24 4.89
N ILE A 84 7.22 -9.98 4.50
CA ILE A 84 8.09 -8.91 5.01
C ILE A 84 7.21 -7.95 5.79
N TRP A 85 7.56 -7.68 7.03
CA TRP A 85 6.85 -6.74 7.89
C TRP A 85 7.83 -5.70 8.45
N GLY A 86 7.33 -4.54 8.85
CA GLY A 86 8.19 -3.52 9.43
C GLY A 86 7.53 -2.16 9.45
N THR A 87 8.34 -1.12 9.28
CA THR A 87 7.90 0.27 9.35
C THR A 87 8.20 1.03 8.07
N TRP A 88 7.34 2.00 7.78
CA TRP A 88 7.57 3.02 6.78
C TRP A 88 7.60 4.40 7.45
N GLU A 89 8.33 5.35 6.86
CA GLU A 89 8.39 6.73 7.29
C GLU A 89 8.51 7.70 6.11
N ILE A 90 8.00 8.92 6.29
CA ILE A 90 8.19 10.05 5.38
C ILE A 90 8.92 11.19 6.07
N HIS A 91 9.53 12.09 5.30
CA HIS A 91 10.32 13.21 5.84
C HIS A 91 9.55 14.11 6.82
N ASP A 92 8.22 14.23 6.67
CA ASP A 92 7.37 15.04 7.55
C ASP A 92 7.07 14.37 8.91
N GLY A 93 7.75 13.27 9.24
CA GLY A 93 7.65 12.59 10.53
C GLY A 93 6.47 11.62 10.66
N CYS A 94 5.62 11.50 9.64
CA CYS A 94 4.62 10.44 9.61
C CYS A 94 5.30 9.08 9.41
N ARG A 95 4.82 8.10 10.16
CA ARG A 95 5.34 6.74 10.15
C ARG A 95 4.23 5.76 10.45
N GLY A 96 4.41 4.54 10.01
CA GLY A 96 3.45 3.47 10.26
C GLY A 96 4.04 2.10 10.03
N GLY A 97 3.21 1.08 10.22
CA GLY A 97 3.55 -0.31 9.98
C GLY A 97 3.13 -0.78 8.59
N PHE A 98 3.78 -1.82 8.10
CA PHE A 98 3.34 -2.54 6.91
C PHE A 98 3.54 -4.04 7.05
N HIS A 99 2.83 -4.80 6.22
CA HIS A 99 3.08 -6.21 6.02
C HIS A 99 2.75 -6.58 4.57
N ILE A 100 3.71 -7.17 3.86
CA ILE A 100 3.58 -7.68 2.48
C ILE A 100 3.95 -9.16 2.41
N TRP A 101 3.37 -9.89 1.48
CA TRP A 101 3.67 -11.29 1.21
C TRP A 101 3.57 -11.59 -0.30
N PRO A 102 4.33 -12.57 -0.81
CA PRO A 102 4.25 -12.97 -2.20
C PRO A 102 2.89 -13.59 -2.45
N ARG A 103 2.31 -13.23 -3.60
CA ARG A 103 1.08 -13.85 -4.08
C ARG A 103 1.42 -15.26 -4.51
N ALA A 104 0.69 -16.26 -4.00
CA ALA A 104 0.90 -17.63 -4.45
C ALA A 104 0.60 -17.69 -5.97
N ALA A 105 1.50 -18.32 -6.73
CA ALA A 105 1.30 -18.54 -8.16
C ALA A 105 0.04 -19.42 -8.34
N GLY A 106 -1.10 -18.80 -8.60
CA GLY A 106 -2.40 -19.48 -8.74
C GLY A 106 -3.61 -18.71 -8.22
N GLU A 107 -3.43 -17.69 -7.39
CA GLU A 107 -4.54 -16.85 -6.93
C GLU A 107 -4.73 -15.69 -7.92
N GLY A 108 -5.56 -15.89 -8.94
CA GLY A 108 -5.90 -14.90 -9.98
C GLY A 108 -6.51 -13.61 -9.44
N GLU A 109 -6.41 -12.54 -10.23
CA GLU A 109 -6.88 -11.17 -10.01
C GLU A 109 -8.27 -11.09 -9.35
N GLU A 110 -8.31 -10.81 -8.04
CA GLU A 110 -9.44 -10.08 -7.46
C GLU A 110 -9.01 -8.61 -7.32
N GLN A 111 -9.14 -7.89 -8.43
CA GLN A 111 -9.43 -6.47 -8.37
C GLN A 111 -10.79 -6.34 -7.68
N THR A 112 -10.80 -6.01 -6.39
CA THR A 112 -12.00 -5.43 -5.78
C THR A 112 -11.92 -3.93 -5.96
N GLU A 113 -12.38 -3.50 -7.13
CA GLU A 113 -12.99 -2.19 -7.32
C GLU A 113 -14.21 -2.06 -6.38
N GLU A 114 -14.45 -0.82 -5.92
CA GLU A 114 -15.67 -0.31 -5.28
C GLU A 114 -16.04 -0.76 -3.85
N LEU A 115 -15.89 0.18 -2.91
CA LEU A 115 -17.11 0.82 -2.40
C LEU A 115 -16.80 2.28 -2.01
N SER A 116 -16.98 3.20 -2.95
CA SER A 116 -17.27 4.59 -2.61
C SER A 116 -18.67 4.63 -1.99
N GLU A 117 -18.76 4.80 -0.67
CA GLU A 117 -20.05 5.04 -0.02
C GLU A 117 -20.62 6.40 -0.47
N PRO A 118 -21.78 6.47 -1.14
CA PRO A 118 -22.45 7.74 -1.35
C PRO A 118 -23.01 8.22 0.00
N LYS A 119 -22.52 9.38 0.44
CA LYS A 119 -23.07 10.19 1.53
C LYS A 119 -24.61 10.32 1.36
N PRO A 120 -25.44 10.11 2.40
CA PRO A 120 -26.88 10.35 2.27
C PRO A 120 -27.12 11.85 2.03
N ALA A 121 -27.80 12.18 0.93
CA ALA A 121 -28.29 13.52 0.65
C ALA A 121 -29.46 13.83 1.59
N GLU A 122 -29.37 14.92 2.34
CA GLU A 122 -30.46 15.47 3.15
C GLU A 122 -31.60 15.95 2.23
N PRO A 123 -32.88 15.69 2.58
CA PRO A 123 -34.00 16.23 1.81
C PRO A 123 -34.14 17.74 2.08
N VAL A 124 -33.89 18.56 1.06
CA VAL A 124 -34.25 19.97 1.05
C VAL A 124 -35.77 20.09 1.01
N ALA A 125 -36.36 20.64 2.06
CA ALA A 125 -37.77 20.99 2.12
C ALA A 125 -38.10 22.07 1.08
N ALA A 126 -39.11 21.78 0.25
CA ALA A 126 -39.60 22.66 -0.79
C ALA A 126 -40.19 23.95 -0.21
N PHE A 127 -39.72 25.10 -0.68
CA PHE A 127 -40.40 26.38 -0.57
C PHE A 127 -41.68 26.34 -1.41
N ALA A 128 -42.84 26.45 -0.75
CA ALA A 128 -44.10 26.80 -1.42
C ALA A 128 -44.32 28.31 -1.24
N VAL A 129 -44.17 29.05 -2.34
CA VAL A 129 -44.66 30.42 -2.48
C VAL A 129 -46.12 30.35 -2.91
N SER A 130 -47.01 30.99 -2.15
CA SER A 130 -48.30 31.47 -2.64
C SER A 130 -48.86 32.57 -1.74
N GLU A 131 -48.78 33.82 -2.18
CA GLU A 131 -49.63 34.96 -1.80
C GLU A 131 -50.90 35.01 -2.70
N PRO A 132 -51.90 35.90 -2.52
CA PRO A 132 -52.13 36.90 -1.47
C PRO A 132 -53.54 36.85 -0.81
N ARG A 133 -53.73 37.72 0.19
CA ARG A 133 -55.00 38.06 0.88
C ARG A 133 -56.06 38.70 -0.05
N PRO A 134 -57.33 38.64 0.37
CA PRO A 134 -58.23 39.80 0.42
C PRO A 134 -58.32 40.41 1.82
#